data_AF-A0A968TQY6-F1
#
_entry.id   AF-A0A968TQY6-F1
#
_cell.length_a   1.000
_cell.length_b   1.000
_cell.length_c   1.000
_cell.angle_alpha   90.00
_cell.angle_beta   90.00
_cell.angle_gamma   90.00
#
_symmetry.space_group_name_H-M   'P 1'
#
loop_
_entity.id
_entity.type
_entity.pdbx_description
1 polymer ?
#
loop_
_entity_poly.entity_id
_entity_poly.type
_entity_poly.pdbx_seq_one_letter_code
_entity_poly.pdbx_strand_id
1 'polypeptide(L)'
;AERELAGFLGIRGESVLRRLHRWADAYPQYDLGHLERVARLERACPPGLVLAGHSYRGIGISDAIRSGREAVRRALAEVAPPGSQLTPPRPPC
;
A
#
# COMPACT_ATOMS: atom_id res chain seq x y z
N ALA A 1 -18.24 7.01 -19.99
CA ALA A 1 -16.89 7.23 -20.54
C ALA A 1 -16.92 8.11 -21.79
N GLU A 2 -16.92 7.60 -23.03
CA GLU A 2 -16.75 8.46 -24.22
C GLU A 2 -17.89 9.46 -24.43
N ARG A 3 -19.15 9.02 -24.24
CA ARG A 3 -20.30 9.91 -24.35
C ARG A 3 -20.30 11.02 -23.30
N GLU A 4 -19.86 10.73 -22.08
CA GLU A 4 -19.72 11.75 -21.02
C GLU A 4 -18.61 12.73 -21.35
N LEU A 5 -17.41 12.23 -21.69
CA LEU A 5 -16.25 13.07 -21.96
C LEU A 5 -16.45 13.98 -23.18
N ALA A 6 -17.11 13.46 -24.23
CA ALA A 6 -17.40 14.22 -25.44
C ALA A 6 -18.25 15.48 -25.16
N GLY A 7 -19.22 15.38 -24.26
CA GLY A 7 -20.06 16.51 -23.85
C GLY A 7 -19.30 17.56 -23.04
N PHE A 8 -18.41 17.14 -22.13
CA PHE A 8 -17.64 18.07 -21.30
C PHE A 8 -16.46 18.72 -22.03
N LEU A 9 -15.79 17.99 -22.93
CA LEU A 9 -14.55 18.43 -23.56
C LEU A 9 -14.72 18.84 -25.03
N GLY A 10 -15.94 18.74 -25.59
CA GLY A 10 -16.21 19.07 -27.00
C GLY A 10 -15.49 18.16 -28.00
N ILE A 11 -15.08 16.97 -27.57
CA ILE A 11 -14.35 16.00 -28.40
C ILE A 11 -15.31 15.42 -29.45
N ARG A 12 -14.84 15.36 -30.70
CA ARG A 12 -15.58 14.80 -31.84
C ARG A 12 -14.74 13.73 -32.52
N GLY A 13 -15.41 12.74 -33.10
CA GLY A 13 -14.76 11.59 -33.76
C GLY A 13 -14.56 10.40 -32.84
N GLU A 14 -13.99 9.34 -33.39
CA GLU A 14 -13.73 8.08 -32.67
C GLU A 14 -12.38 8.10 -31.95
N SER A 15 -12.27 7.32 -30.87
CA SER A 15 -11.01 7.19 -30.14
C SER A 15 -9.99 6.38 -30.94
N VAL A 16 -8.78 6.93 -31.09
CA VAL A 16 -7.66 6.26 -31.74
C VAL A 16 -7.05 5.13 -30.90
N LEU A 17 -7.26 5.15 -29.57
CA LEU A 17 -6.73 4.15 -28.64
C LEU A 17 -7.59 4.06 -27.39
N ARG A 18 -7.94 2.82 -27.02
CA ARG A 18 -8.65 2.52 -25.77
C ARG A 18 -7.90 1.44 -25.00
N ARG A 19 -7.70 1.66 -23.70
CA ARG A 19 -7.23 0.64 -22.75
C ARG A 19 -8.12 0.63 -21.53
N LEU A 20 -8.68 -0.52 -21.20
CA LEU A 20 -9.53 -0.70 -20.04
C LEU A 20 -8.81 -1.60 -19.05
N HIS A 21 -8.62 -1.10 -17.83
CA HIS A 21 -8.13 -1.89 -16.71
C HIS A 21 -9.21 -1.97 -15.65
N ARG A 22 -9.51 -3.17 -15.19
CA ARG A 22 -10.45 -3.42 -14.09
C ARG A 22 -9.65 -3.90 -12.90
N TRP A 23 -9.70 -3.15 -11.82
CA TRP A 23 -9.01 -3.45 -10.57
C TRP A 23 -10.07 -3.77 -9.52
N ALA A 24 -10.41 -5.05 -9.40
CA ALA A 24 -11.28 -5.51 -8.31
C ALA A 24 -10.53 -5.31 -6.98
N ASP A 25 -11.25 -4.80 -5.97
CA ASP A 25 -10.72 -4.60 -4.61
C ASP A 25 -9.43 -3.76 -4.55
N ALA A 26 -9.27 -2.83 -5.50
CA ALA A 26 -8.06 -2.02 -5.66
C ALA A 26 -7.76 -1.11 -4.46
N TYR A 27 -8.81 -0.65 -3.79
CA TYR A 27 -8.72 0.28 -2.69
C TYR A 27 -9.35 -0.32 -1.45
N PRO A 28 -8.61 -0.40 -0.34
CA PRO A 28 -9.19 -0.79 0.94
C PRO A 28 -10.16 0.30 1.39
N GLN A 29 -11.32 -0.12 1.85
CA GLN A 29 -12.30 0.76 2.45
C GLN A 29 -12.15 0.70 3.97
N TYR A 30 -11.93 1.85 4.58
CA TYR A 30 -11.81 1.96 6.03
C TYR A 30 -13.18 2.29 6.61
N ASP A 31 -13.88 1.25 7.05
CA ASP A 31 -15.15 1.41 7.73
C ASP A 31 -14.97 2.02 9.12
N LEU A 32 -16.09 2.41 9.73
CA LEU A 32 -16.12 2.79 11.14
C LEU A 32 -15.55 1.64 12.01
N GLY A 33 -14.67 1.98 12.94
CA GLY A 33 -13.99 0.99 13.78
C GLY A 33 -12.73 0.37 13.15
N HIS A 34 -12.28 0.87 11.99
CA HIS A 34 -11.10 0.34 11.30
C HIS A 34 -9.83 0.36 12.17
N LEU A 35 -9.55 1.46 12.86
CA LEU A 35 -8.33 1.59 13.66
C LEU A 35 -8.32 0.62 14.86
N GLU A 36 -9.46 0.37 15.46
CA GLU A 36 -9.66 -0.61 16.54
C GLU A 36 -9.43 -2.03 16.03
N ARG A 37 -9.90 -2.32 14.82
CA ARG A 37 -9.68 -3.61 14.14
C ARG A 37 -8.20 -3.81 13.83
N VAL A 38 -7.54 -2.81 13.25
CA VAL A 38 -6.09 -2.82 12.98
C VAL A 38 -5.31 -3.03 14.26
N ALA A 39 -5.61 -2.28 15.33
CA ALA A 39 -4.92 -2.42 16.61
C ALA A 39 -5.13 -3.83 17.22
N ARG A 40 -6.30 -4.44 17.02
CA ARG A 40 -6.55 -5.83 17.44
C ARG A 40 -5.71 -6.82 16.65
N LEU A 41 -5.58 -6.63 15.34
CA LEU A 41 -4.74 -7.46 14.48
C LEU A 41 -3.27 -7.33 14.86
N GLU A 42 -2.77 -6.09 15.03
CA GLU A 42 -1.39 -5.82 15.45
C GLU A 42 -1.05 -6.50 16.79
N ARG A 43 -2.00 -6.54 17.74
CA ARG A 43 -1.81 -7.26 19.02
C ARG A 43 -1.89 -8.77 18.90
N ALA A 44 -2.61 -9.29 17.91
CA ALA A 44 -2.76 -10.73 17.68
C ALA A 44 -1.61 -11.33 16.85
N CYS A 45 -0.75 -10.49 16.28
CA CYS A 45 0.42 -10.96 15.54
C CYS A 45 1.40 -11.70 16.47
N PRO A 46 1.91 -12.87 16.07
CA PRO A 46 2.99 -13.54 16.79
C PRO A 46 4.30 -12.73 16.71
N PRO A 47 5.24 -12.95 17.65
CA PRO A 47 6.56 -12.33 17.61
C PRO A 47 7.25 -12.55 16.25
N GLY A 48 7.89 -11.50 15.72
CA GLY A 48 8.56 -11.53 14.42
C GLY A 48 7.63 -11.31 13.21
N LEU A 49 6.31 -11.20 13.41
CA LEU A 49 5.38 -10.83 12.33
C LEU A 49 4.90 -9.38 12.51
N VAL A 50 5.18 -8.52 11.52
CA VAL A 50 4.77 -7.12 11.52
C VAL A 50 3.90 -6.80 10.31
N LEU A 51 2.75 -6.16 10.54
CA LEU A 51 1.81 -5.75 9.49
C LEU A 51 2.29 -4.46 8.79
N ALA A 52 2.23 -4.44 7.46
CA ALA A 52 2.64 -3.28 6.66
C ALA A 52 1.80 -3.13 5.38
N GLY A 53 1.62 -1.88 4.94
CA GLY A 53 0.97 -1.56 3.66
C GLY A 53 -0.29 -0.72 3.80
N HIS A 54 -0.98 -0.54 2.67
CA HIS A 54 -2.10 0.41 2.56
C HIS A 54 -3.43 -0.09 3.16
N SER A 55 -3.50 -1.33 3.64
CA SER A 55 -4.70 -1.87 4.28
C SER A 55 -4.84 -1.47 5.75
N TYR A 56 -3.84 -0.82 6.35
CA TYR A 56 -3.80 -0.58 7.80
C TYR A 56 -3.93 0.89 8.17
N ARG A 57 -2.92 1.72 7.85
CA ARG A 57 -2.82 3.09 8.38
C ARG A 57 -2.48 4.10 7.28
N GLY A 58 -3.30 4.11 6.23
CA GLY A 58 -3.23 5.06 5.13
C GLY A 58 -3.28 4.38 3.77
N ILE A 59 -3.95 5.01 2.81
CA ILE A 59 -4.20 4.44 1.48
C ILE A 59 -3.13 4.88 0.47
N GLY A 60 -2.46 6.01 0.74
CA GLY A 60 -1.51 6.60 -0.19
C GLY A 60 -0.25 5.75 -0.37
N ILE A 61 0.40 5.91 -1.53
CA ILE A 61 1.69 5.27 -1.82
C ILE A 61 2.74 5.67 -0.76
N SER A 62 2.79 6.94 -0.39
CA SER A 62 3.67 7.45 0.67
C SER A 62 3.40 6.79 2.03
N ASP A 63 2.14 6.50 2.34
CA ASP A 63 1.78 5.80 3.58
C ASP A 63 2.25 4.36 3.56
N ALA A 64 2.11 3.66 2.43
CA ALA A 64 2.62 2.31 2.24
C ALA A 64 4.15 2.25 2.38
N ILE A 65 4.87 3.21 1.80
CA ILE A 65 6.33 3.34 1.94
C ILE A 65 6.72 3.56 3.41
N ARG A 66 6.05 4.50 4.09
CA ARG A 66 6.29 4.78 5.51
C ARG A 66 6.02 3.53 6.36
N SER A 67 4.90 2.87 6.13
CA SER A 67 4.48 1.65 6.83
C SER A 67 5.49 0.52 6.64
N GLY A 68 5.99 0.30 5.42
CA GLY A 68 7.04 -0.69 5.15
C GLY A 68 8.34 -0.38 5.89
N ARG A 69 8.79 0.88 5.89
CA ARG A 69 9.98 1.31 6.63
C ARG A 69 9.84 1.12 8.14
N GLU A 70 8.65 1.37 8.69
CA GLU A 70 8.36 1.12 10.10
C GLU A 70 8.38 -0.38 10.41
N ALA A 71 7.75 -1.19 9.57
CA ALA A 71 7.68 -2.62 9.78
C ALA A 71 9.06 -3.29 9.80
N VAL A 72 9.96 -2.88 8.89
CA VAL A 72 11.36 -3.35 8.91
C VAL A 72 12.07 -2.96 10.20
N ARG A 73 11.93 -1.71 10.65
CA ARG A 73 12.55 -1.25 11.92
C ARG A 73 12.07 -2.08 13.11
N ARG A 74 10.76 -2.36 13.19
CA ARG A 74 10.17 -3.17 14.24
C ARG A 74 10.62 -4.64 14.17
N ALA A 75 10.60 -5.24 12.99
CA ALA A 75 11.02 -6.63 12.79
C ALA A 75 12.51 -6.82 13.13
N LEU A 76 13.39 -5.90 12.73
CA LEU A 76 14.81 -5.97 13.07
C LEU A 76 15.06 -5.79 14.57
N ALA A 77 14.31 -4.93 15.25
CA ALA A 77 14.42 -4.79 16.70
C ALA A 77 14.04 -6.07 17.47
N GLU A 78 13.16 -6.90 16.90
CA GLU A 78 12.74 -8.18 17.49
C GLU A 78 13.67 -9.35 17.14
N VAL A 79 14.31 -9.33 15.97
CA VAL A 79 15.09 -10.47 15.43
C VAL A 79 16.61 -10.31 15.60
N ALA A 80 17.14 -9.08 15.66
CA ALA A 80 18.59 -8.89 15.62
C ALA A 80 19.26 -9.33 16.93
N PRO A 81 20.26 -10.25 16.89
CA PRO A 81 21.23 -10.31 17.97
C PRO A 81 22.01 -8.98 18.03
N PRO A 82 22.49 -8.54 19.20
CA PRO A 82 23.23 -7.29 19.30
C PRO A 82 24.47 -7.32 18.38
N GLY A 83 24.45 -6.56 17.27
CA GLY A 83 25.60 -6.34 16.39
C GLY A 83 25.42 -6.57 14.89
N SER A 84 24.30 -7.11 14.39
CA SER A 84 24.13 -7.31 12.93
C SER A 84 23.62 -6.04 12.24
N GLN A 85 24.48 -5.33 11.50
CA GLN A 85 24.05 -4.23 10.63
C GLN A 85 23.49 -4.76 9.30
N LEU A 86 22.42 -4.12 8.80
CA LEU A 86 21.81 -4.43 7.52
C LEU A 86 22.70 -3.93 6.38
N THR A 87 23.33 -4.83 5.64
CA THR A 87 24.07 -4.46 4.43
C THR A 87 23.08 -3.95 3.38
N PRO A 88 23.26 -2.75 2.80
CA PRO A 88 22.39 -2.27 1.74
C PRO A 88 22.42 -3.23 0.53
N PRO A 89 21.32 -3.35 -0.23
CA PRO A 89 21.29 -4.18 -1.43
C PRO A 89 22.39 -3.71 -2.39
N ARG A 90 23.19 -4.64 -2.92
CA ARG A 90 24.20 -4.31 -3.93
C ARG A 90 23.50 -3.73 -5.18
N PRO A 91 24.06 -2.68 -5.80
CA PRO A 91 23.53 -2.18 -7.06
C PRO A 91 23.63 -3.27 -8.15
N PRO A 92 22.75 -3.24 -9.17
CA PRO A 92 22.89 -4.13 -10.31
C PRO A 92 24.22 -3.84 -11.03
N CYS A 93 24.92 -4.92 -11.39
CA CYS A 93 26.19 -4.93 -12.11
C CYS A 93 26.14 -4.21 -13.46
#